data_AF-A0AAW2TZH2-F1
#
_entry.id   AF-A0AAW2TZH2-F1
#
_cell.length_a   1.000
_cell.length_b   1.000
_cell.length_c   1.000
_cell.angle_alpha   90.00
_cell.angle_beta   90.00
_cell.angle_gamma   90.00
#
_symmetry.space_group_name_H-M   'P 1'
#
loop_
_entity.id
_entity.type
_entity.pdbx_description
1 polymer ?
#
loop_
_entity_poly.entity_id
_entity_poly.type
_entity_poly.pdbx_seq_one_letter_code
_entity_poly.pdbx_strand_id
1 'polypeptide(L)'
;MEEDVEDEVAEIKAAHFEESMKYARRSVSDADIRKYQAFAQTLQQSRGFGSEFRFNENSSAATGADPFAAPAAAAADDDDLYS
;
A
#
# COMPACT_ATOMS: atom_id res chain seq x y z
N MET A 1 40.35 -37.81 -28.38
CA MET A 1 39.18 -37.56 -27.52
C MET A 1 38.94 -36.08 -27.64
N GLU A 2 37.76 -35.73 -28.15
CA GLU A 2 37.29 -34.35 -28.27
C GLU A 2 37.48 -33.66 -26.92
N GLU A 3 38.27 -32.59 -26.89
CA GLU A 3 38.40 -31.74 -25.71
C GLU A 3 37.00 -31.25 -25.38
N ASP A 4 36.55 -31.50 -24.14
CA ASP A 4 35.33 -30.90 -23.57
C ASP A 4 35.45 -29.38 -23.74
N VAL A 5 34.89 -28.86 -24.83
CA VAL A 5 34.60 -27.44 -24.98
C VAL A 5 33.42 -27.22 -24.03
N GLU A 6 33.73 -26.95 -22.77
CA GLU A 6 32.76 -26.43 -21.82
C GLU A 6 32.12 -25.21 -22.48
N ASP A 7 30.88 -25.38 -22.95
CA ASP A 7 30.05 -24.35 -23.53
C ASP A 7 29.76 -23.32 -22.43
N GLU A 8 30.70 -22.38 -22.22
CA GLU A 8 30.61 -21.35 -21.19
C GLU A 8 29.33 -20.53 -21.41
N VAL A 9 28.29 -20.90 -20.67
CA VAL A 9 26.98 -20.24 -20.75
C VAL A 9 27.16 -18.78 -20.39
N ALA A 10 26.82 -17.89 -21.33
CA ALA A 10 26.93 -16.45 -21.11
C ALA A 10 26.09 -16.01 -19.89
N GLU A 11 26.76 -15.39 -18.91
CA GLU A 11 26.11 -14.91 -17.70
C GLU A 11 25.60 -13.47 -17.82
N ILE A 12 24.49 -13.19 -17.14
CA ILE A 12 23.97 -11.83 -17.02
C ILE A 12 24.80 -11.07 -15.97
N LYS A 13 25.75 -10.27 -16.47
CA LYS A 13 26.59 -9.35 -15.69
C LYS A 13 25.91 -8.00 -15.39
N ALA A 14 26.45 -7.26 -14.43
CA ALA A 14 25.97 -5.93 -14.01
C ALA A 14 25.80 -4.94 -15.18
N ALA A 15 26.70 -4.97 -16.17
CA ALA A 15 26.63 -4.10 -17.36
C ALA A 15 25.30 -4.23 -18.14
N HIS A 16 24.71 -5.44 -18.20
CA HIS A 16 23.42 -5.65 -18.86
C HIS A 16 22.27 -5.00 -18.10
N PHE A 17 22.34 -4.97 -16.76
CA PHE A 17 21.37 -4.26 -15.92
C PHE A 17 21.51 -2.74 -16.08
N GLU A 18 22.73 -2.22 -16.12
CA GLU A 18 22.98 -0.79 -16.34
C GLU A 18 22.42 -0.30 -17.68
N GLU A 19 22.55 -1.09 -18.75
CA GLU A 19 21.94 -0.79 -20.04
C GLU A 19 20.41 -0.87 -19.97
N SER A 20 19.87 -1.91 -19.33
CA SER A 20 18.43 -2.09 -19.16
C SER A 20 17.78 -0.95 -18.36
N MET A 21 18.45 -0.46 -17.32
CA MET A 21 17.94 0.61 -16.46
C MET A 21 17.81 1.96 -17.19
N LYS A 22 18.54 2.19 -18.29
CA LYS A 22 18.39 3.41 -19.11
C LYS A 22 17.00 3.52 -19.74
N TYR A 23 16.36 2.39 -20.02
CA TYR A 23 15.04 2.32 -20.65
C TYR A 23 13.92 2.02 -19.66
N ALA A 24 14.26 1.62 -18.43
CA ALA A 24 13.30 1.36 -17.38
C ALA A 24 12.62 2.67 -16.94
N ARG A 25 11.29 2.64 -16.82
CA ARG A 25 10.51 3.77 -16.30
C ARG A 25 9.39 3.29 -15.41
N ARG A 26 8.96 4.15 -14.49
CA ARG A 26 7.80 3.91 -13.63
C ARG A 26 6.55 3.78 -14.49
N SER A 27 5.79 2.72 -14.28
CA SER A 27 4.52 2.47 -14.97
C SER A 27 3.34 3.23 -14.36
N VAL A 28 3.48 3.70 -13.11
CA VAL A 28 2.42 4.39 -12.35
C VAL A 28 2.84 5.83 -12.05
N SER A 29 1.91 6.76 -12.26
CA SER A 29 2.11 8.20 -12.01
C SER A 29 2.08 8.54 -10.52
N ASP A 30 2.69 9.66 -10.12
CA ASP A 30 2.62 10.14 -8.73
C ASP A 30 1.19 10.50 -8.30
N ALA A 31 0.37 10.99 -9.24
CA ALA A 31 -1.03 11.29 -8.99
C ALA A 31 -1.82 10.03 -8.61
N ASP A 32 -1.60 8.92 -9.32
CA ASP A 32 -2.29 7.67 -9.03
C ASP A 32 -1.81 7.05 -7.71
N ILE A 33 -0.52 7.17 -7.40
CA ILE A 33 0.00 6.74 -6.09
C ILE A 33 -0.71 7.47 -4.95
N ARG A 34 -0.88 8.79 -5.04
CA ARG A 34 -1.58 9.57 -4.01
C ARG A 34 -3.04 9.13 -3.85
N LYS A 35 -3.75 8.91 -4.96
CA LYS A 35 -5.14 8.41 -4.92
C LYS A 35 -5.24 7.07 -4.20
N TYR A 36 -4.34 6.13 -4.50
CA TYR A 36 -4.36 4.82 -3.86
C TYR A 36 -3.94 4.87 -2.39
N GLN A 37 -3.00 5.76 -2.03
CA GLN A 37 -2.65 6.01 -0.62
C GLN A 37 -3.85 6.57 0.17
N ALA A 38 -4.51 7.60 -0.35
CA ALA A 38 -5.70 8.18 0.26
C ALA A 38 -6.84 7.15 0.39
N PHE A 39 -7.04 6.34 -0.65
CA PHE A 39 -8.03 5.25 -0.61
C PHE A 39 -7.69 4.21 0.45
N ALA A 40 -6.43 3.78 0.59
CA ALA A 40 -6.03 2.80 1.61
C ALA A 40 -6.27 3.34 3.03
N GLN A 41 -6.01 4.63 3.27
CA GLN A 41 -6.22 5.26 4.57
C GLN A 41 -7.71 5.43 4.91
N THR A 42 -8.57 5.67 3.92
CA THR A 42 -10.00 5.91 4.09
C THR A 42 -10.87 4.67 3.84
N LEU A 43 -10.26 3.53 3.48
CA LEU A 43 -10.94 2.27 3.15
C LEU A 43 -11.84 1.77 4.28
N GLN A 44 -11.44 2.01 5.53
CA GLN A 44 -12.21 1.60 6.71
C GLN A 44 -13.30 2.62 7.09
N GLN A 45 -13.14 3.89 6.68
CA GLN A 45 -14.13 4.96 6.89
C GLN A 45 -15.27 4.88 5.87
N SER A 46 -14.98 4.54 4.61
CA SER A 46 -15.97 4.44 3.53
C SER A 46 -16.91 3.23 3.65
N ARG A 47 -16.56 2.25 4.49
CA ARG A 47 -17.49 1.18 4.92
C ARG A 47 -18.59 1.67 5.85
N GLY A 48 -18.62 2.97 6.15
CA GLY A 48 -19.54 3.60 7.08
C GLY A 48 -19.10 3.35 8.51
N PHE A 49 -19.11 4.40 9.32
CA PHE A 49 -19.06 4.26 10.77
C PHE A 49 -20.34 3.54 11.21
N GLY A 50 -20.27 2.22 11.40
CA GLY A 50 -21.44 1.43 11.77
C GLY A 50 -21.51 0.00 11.21
N SER A 51 -20.40 -0.73 11.09
CA SER A 51 -20.48 -2.20 10.97
C SER A 51 -20.67 -2.90 12.32
N GLU A 52 -21.25 -2.24 13.33
CA GLU A 52 -21.84 -2.92 14.49
C GLU A 52 -23.12 -3.65 14.06
N PHE A 53 -22.98 -4.61 13.14
CA PHE A 53 -23.98 -5.66 13.05
C PHE A 53 -23.77 -6.58 14.25
N ARG A 54 -24.46 -6.27 15.35
CA ARG A 54 -24.68 -7.22 16.44
C ARG A 54 -26.11 -7.71 16.32
N PHE A 55 -26.29 -9.04 16.26
CA PHE A 55 -27.60 -9.62 16.56
C PHE A 55 -28.00 -9.16 17.96
N ASN A 56 -29.27 -8.82 18.16
CA ASN A 56 -29.78 -8.35 19.45
C ASN A 56 -29.25 -9.25 20.58
N GLU A 57 -28.30 -8.72 21.35
CA GLU A 57 -27.78 -9.38 22.54
C GLU A 57 -28.94 -9.46 23.52
N ASN A 58 -29.49 -10.65 23.71
CA ASN A 58 -30.43 -10.88 24.79
C ASN A 58 -29.64 -10.72 26.08
N SER A 59 -29.77 -9.56 26.74
CA SER A 59 -29.29 -9.19 28.08
C SER A 59 -28.42 -10.24 28.77
N SER A 60 -27.10 -10.00 28.84
CA SER A 60 -26.27 -10.29 30.04
C SER A 60 -24.87 -9.66 29.93
N ALA A 61 -24.70 -8.58 30.71
CA ALA A 61 -23.49 -8.04 31.33
C ALA A 61 -22.09 -8.47 30.81
N ALA A 62 -21.26 -7.48 30.40
CA ALA A 62 -20.06 -7.07 31.15
C ALA A 62 -19.25 -5.99 30.40
N THR A 63 -18.68 -5.09 31.20
CA THR A 63 -17.85 -3.93 30.87
C THR A 63 -16.55 -4.24 30.13
N GLY A 64 -16.23 -3.46 29.08
CA GLY A 64 -14.90 -3.44 28.46
C GLY A 64 -14.59 -2.05 27.90
N ALA A 65 -13.53 -1.42 28.43
CA ALA A 65 -13.09 -0.07 28.10
C ALA A 65 -12.53 0.06 26.67
N ASP A 66 -12.71 1.24 26.08
CA ASP A 66 -12.39 1.57 24.68
C ASP A 66 -10.87 1.85 24.46
N PRO A 67 -10.16 1.10 23.60
CA PRO A 67 -8.71 1.26 23.39
C PRO A 67 -8.32 2.33 22.36
N PHE A 68 -9.27 3.11 21.81
CA PHE A 68 -9.02 3.96 20.64
C PHE A 68 -9.24 5.47 20.82
N ALA A 69 -9.33 5.97 22.05
CA ALA A 69 -9.42 7.40 22.29
C ALA A 69 -8.06 8.09 22.09
N ALA A 70 -7.85 8.68 20.91
CA ALA A 70 -6.81 9.69 20.66
C ALA A 70 -7.37 10.83 19.77
N PRO A 71 -6.88 12.09 19.95
CA PRO A 71 -7.65 13.30 19.73
C PRO A 71 -7.68 13.79 18.28
N ALA A 72 -8.80 14.42 17.92
CA ALA A 72 -9.00 15.16 16.68
C ALA A 72 -8.13 16.43 16.65
N ALA A 73 -7.01 16.39 15.93
CA ALA A 73 -6.24 17.58 15.58
C ALA A 73 -5.36 17.32 14.33
N ALA A 74 -5.95 17.30 13.13
CA ALA A 74 -5.21 17.38 11.85
C ALA A 74 -6.09 17.78 10.64
N ALA A 75 -7.22 18.47 10.83
CA ALA A 75 -8.16 18.82 9.75
C ALA A 75 -7.94 20.25 9.20
N ALA A 76 -6.68 20.64 8.94
CA ALA A 76 -6.37 22.02 8.54
C ALA A 76 -5.44 22.16 7.31
N ASP A 77 -5.03 21.07 6.65
CA ASP A 77 -4.07 21.12 5.52
C ASP A 77 -4.65 20.55 4.20
N ASP A 78 -5.93 20.16 4.15
CA ASP A 78 -6.54 19.52 2.97
C ASP A 78 -7.04 20.51 1.89
N ASP A 79 -7.05 21.82 2.15
CA ASP A 79 -7.57 22.83 1.20
C ASP A 79 -6.56 23.26 0.12
N ASP A 80 -5.26 23.04 0.33
CA ASP A 80 -4.20 23.43 -0.62
C ASP A 80 -4.04 22.46 -1.80
N LEU A 81 -4.76 21.33 -1.79
CA LEU A 81 -4.65 20.29 -2.81
C LEU A 81 -5.52 20.56 -4.06
N TYR A 82 -6.35 21.60 -4.04
CA TYR A 82 -7.29 21.97 -5.12
C TYR A 82 -7.13 23.42 -5.62
N SER A 83 -5.92 23.97 -5.62
CA SER A 83 -5.57 25.23 -6.31
C SER A 83 -4.62 25.02 -7.48
#